data_AF-A0A250X3Y0-F1
#
_entry.id   AF-A0A250X3Y0-F1
#
_cell.length_a   1.000
_cell.length_b   1.000
_cell.length_c   1.000
_cell.angle_alpha   90.00
_cell.angle_beta   90.00
_cell.angle_gamma   90.00
#
_symmetry.space_group_name_H-M   'P 1'
#
loop_
_entity.id
_entity.type
_entity.pdbx_description
1 polymer ?
#
loop_
_entity_poly.entity_id
_entity_poly.type
_entity_poly.pdbx_seq_one_letter_code
_entity_poly.pdbx_strand_id
1 'polypeptide(L)'
;MSKDDVRIPLLDYSSEPKCCNSSWCTTSTFLWQFYHAFNFLLGGTTFIAGTYCLYFPSCESLAALLYTIGSIGFASVDFQELLTYNGFYLRTNIILSFIGSVFYIIGSVGFFPQLQVPEVGNWGFILGSLFIGCSQLWKTHRIGKGDGDSFSFKRLAYETEAFTAAGVELSAGLGAWCFFFGTSMYEEGPLEGPTSVVSQVLQGQEHAKGHKQKTQSSTRYQNLQQRLLPVEVERVNAV
;
A
#
# COMPACT_ATOMS: atom_id res chain seq x y z
N MET A 1 -31.11 -15.39 44.41
CA MET A 1 -30.48 -15.69 43.11
C MET A 1 -29.03 -15.24 43.19
N SER A 2 -28.14 -16.22 43.38
CA SER A 2 -26.71 -15.98 43.47
C SER A 2 -26.15 -15.64 42.09
N LYS A 3 -25.28 -14.62 42.01
CA LYS A 3 -24.53 -14.24 40.80
C LYS A 3 -23.36 -15.21 40.59
N ASP A 4 -23.63 -16.51 40.63
CA ASP A 4 -22.60 -17.52 40.46
C ASP A 4 -22.57 -17.98 39.00
N ASP A 5 -21.44 -17.65 38.38
CA ASP A 5 -20.74 -18.49 37.42
C ASP A 5 -21.49 -18.87 36.13
N VAL A 6 -21.89 -17.85 35.36
CA VAL A 6 -21.69 -17.96 33.90
C VAL A 6 -20.22 -17.65 33.63
N ARG A 7 -19.34 -18.60 33.97
CA ARG A 7 -18.03 -18.65 33.33
C ARG A 7 -18.30 -19.00 31.88
N ILE A 8 -18.49 -17.97 31.06
CA ILE A 8 -18.12 -18.06 29.66
C ILE A 8 -16.74 -18.72 29.69
N PRO A 9 -16.51 -19.87 29.02
CA PRO A 9 -15.21 -20.51 28.99
C PRO A 9 -14.23 -19.47 28.42
N LEU A 10 -13.59 -18.75 29.34
CA LEU A 10 -12.52 -17.81 29.09
C LEU A 10 -11.42 -18.70 28.57
N LEU A 11 -11.37 -18.77 27.23
CA LEU A 11 -10.16 -18.86 26.46
C LEU A 11 -9.12 -19.73 27.17
N ASP A 12 -9.22 -21.03 26.96
CA ASP A 12 -8.14 -21.96 27.29
C ASP A 12 -6.93 -21.55 26.44
N TYR A 13 -6.18 -20.57 26.95
CA TYR A 13 -5.01 -19.93 26.33
C TYR A 13 -3.75 -20.78 26.55
N SER A 14 -3.91 -21.90 27.26
CA SER A 14 -3.03 -23.06 27.25
C SER A 14 -3.16 -23.79 25.91
N SER A 15 -2.89 -23.10 24.80
CA SER A 15 -2.62 -23.76 23.53
C SER A 15 -1.22 -24.37 23.60
N GLU A 16 -1.04 -25.39 24.44
CA GLU A 16 0.07 -26.32 24.21
C GLU A 16 -0.07 -26.82 22.76
N PRO A 17 1.00 -26.79 21.97
CA PRO A 17 0.97 -27.28 20.60
C PRO A 17 0.70 -28.79 20.64
N LYS A 18 -0.59 -29.18 20.62
CA LYS A 18 -1.01 -30.54 20.33
C LYS A 18 -0.70 -30.80 18.86
N CYS A 19 0.54 -31.17 18.61
CA CYS A 19 1.02 -31.53 17.30
C CYS A 19 0.12 -32.67 16.76
N CYS A 20 -0.44 -32.49 15.57
CA CYS A 20 -0.79 -33.64 14.74
C CYS A 20 0.46 -34.52 14.64
N ASN A 21 0.30 -35.85 14.72
CA ASN A 21 1.37 -36.87 14.74
C ASN A 21 2.35 -36.87 13.53
N SER A 22 2.43 -35.81 12.72
CA SER A 22 3.45 -35.64 11.70
C SER A 22 4.73 -35.03 12.29
N SER A 23 5.86 -35.67 12.05
CA SER A 23 7.22 -35.25 12.47
C SER A 23 7.67 -33.88 11.92
N TRP A 24 6.82 -33.21 11.13
CA TRP A 24 7.08 -31.92 10.49
C TRP A 24 6.52 -30.72 11.29
N CYS A 25 5.75 -30.97 12.35
CA CYS A 25 4.96 -29.95 13.06
C CYS A 25 5.56 -29.49 14.41
N THR A 26 6.86 -29.63 14.66
CA THR A 26 7.48 -29.01 15.84
C THR A 26 8.03 -27.62 15.48
N THR A 27 7.48 -26.58 16.12
CA THR A 27 7.96 -25.18 16.10
C THR A 27 9.43 -25.01 16.48
N SER A 28 10.06 -26.07 16.98
CA SER A 28 11.45 -26.14 17.40
C SER A 28 12.42 -26.57 16.30
N THR A 29 11.96 -26.95 15.09
CA THR A 29 12.92 -27.31 14.05
C THR A 29 13.56 -26.06 13.45
N PHE A 30 14.90 -26.08 13.34
CA PHE A 30 15.66 -25.03 12.67
C PHE A 30 15.12 -24.72 11.27
N LEU A 31 14.69 -25.75 10.53
CA LEU A 31 14.16 -25.60 9.18
C LEU A 31 12.85 -24.79 9.16
N TRP A 32 11.93 -25.05 10.10
CA TRP A 32 10.68 -24.29 10.22
C TRP A 32 10.97 -22.80 10.48
N GLN A 33 11.86 -22.51 11.44
CA GLN A 33 12.22 -21.14 11.82
C GLN A 33 12.93 -20.41 10.67
N PHE A 34 13.86 -21.09 10.00
CA PHE A 34 14.56 -20.55 8.85
C PHE A 34 13.60 -20.22 7.70
N TYR A 35 12.70 -21.13 7.34
CA TYR A 35 11.73 -20.90 6.28
C TYR A 35 10.74 -19.78 6.63
N HIS A 36 10.25 -19.75 7.86
CA HIS A 36 9.35 -18.70 8.34
C HIS A 36 10.02 -17.31 8.27
N ALA A 37 11.23 -17.19 8.84
CA ALA A 37 12.01 -15.94 8.80
C ALA A 37 12.39 -15.53 7.38
N PHE A 38 12.77 -16.47 6.52
CA PHE A 38 13.11 -16.21 5.13
C PHE A 38 11.92 -15.64 4.35
N ASN A 39 10.74 -16.26 4.46
CA ASN A 39 9.54 -15.76 3.76
C ASN A 39 9.07 -14.42 4.31
N PHE A 40 9.20 -14.19 5.62
CA PHE A 40 8.91 -12.89 6.22
C PHE A 40 9.84 -11.80 5.67
N LEU A 41 11.15 -12.07 5.62
CA LEU A 41 12.15 -11.15 5.07
C LEU A 41 11.92 -10.91 3.57
N LEU A 42 11.67 -11.97 2.80
CA LEU A 42 11.34 -11.89 1.38
C LEU A 42 10.10 -11.02 1.16
N GLY A 43 9.05 -11.26 1.96
CA GLY A 43 7.82 -10.48 1.98
C GLY A 43 8.08 -8.98 2.17
N GLY A 44 8.72 -8.62 3.29
CA GLY A 44 8.98 -7.22 3.62
C GLY A 44 9.90 -6.51 2.64
N THR A 45 11.02 -7.14 2.25
CA THR A 45 12.02 -6.52 1.37
C THR A 45 11.49 -6.30 -0.04
N THR A 46 10.74 -7.25 -0.61
CA THR A 46 10.14 -7.09 -1.94
C THR A 46 9.00 -6.08 -1.94
N PHE A 47 8.22 -5.95 -0.85
CA PHE A 47 7.24 -4.88 -0.71
C PHE A 47 7.89 -3.49 -0.71
N ILE A 48 8.97 -3.31 0.05
CA ILE A 48 9.73 -2.05 0.07
C ILE A 48 10.31 -1.75 -1.32
N ALA A 49 10.93 -2.74 -1.96
CA ALA A 49 11.48 -2.58 -3.31
C ALA A 49 10.40 -2.29 -4.36
N GLY A 50 9.25 -2.96 -4.29
CA GLY A 50 8.09 -2.73 -5.16
C GLY A 50 7.54 -1.32 -5.00
N THR A 51 7.44 -0.84 -3.75
CA THR A 51 7.05 0.55 -3.42
C THR A 51 8.03 1.55 -4.03
N TYR A 52 9.33 1.29 -3.92
CA TYR A 52 10.35 2.13 -4.53
C TYR A 52 10.22 2.13 -6.07
N CYS A 53 10.07 0.96 -6.70
CA CYS A 53 9.88 0.83 -8.15
C CYS A 53 8.64 1.55 -8.68
N LEU A 54 7.56 1.63 -7.89
CA LEU A 54 6.34 2.33 -8.27
C LEU A 54 6.57 3.83 -8.58
N TYR A 55 7.59 4.45 -8.00
CA TYR A 55 7.94 5.85 -8.25
C TYR A 55 8.81 6.07 -9.50
N PHE A 56 9.25 5.01 -10.18
CA PHE A 56 10.04 5.11 -11.41
C PHE A 56 9.18 4.80 -12.64
N PRO A 57 9.24 5.64 -13.69
CA PRO A 57 8.50 5.38 -14.92
C PRO A 57 8.97 4.09 -15.58
N SER A 58 8.05 3.34 -16.18
CA SER A 58 8.32 2.05 -16.87
C SER A 58 8.71 0.89 -15.94
N CYS A 59 8.60 1.07 -14.63
CA CYS A 59 8.85 0.01 -13.64
C CYS A 59 7.54 -0.58 -13.08
N GLU A 60 6.39 -0.31 -13.68
CA GLU A 60 5.08 -0.74 -13.16
C GLU A 60 4.98 -2.27 -13.11
N SER A 61 5.43 -2.95 -14.18
CA SER A 61 5.45 -4.42 -14.23
C SER A 61 6.40 -5.03 -13.19
N LEU A 62 7.53 -4.35 -12.92
CA LEU A 62 8.49 -4.81 -11.91
C LEU A 62 7.93 -4.61 -10.50
N ALA A 63 7.28 -3.47 -10.23
CA ALA A 63 6.61 -3.21 -8.97
C ALA A 63 5.51 -4.25 -8.70
N ALA A 64 4.64 -4.51 -9.68
CA ALA A 64 3.59 -5.53 -9.61
C ALA A 64 4.16 -6.94 -9.32
N LEU A 65 5.26 -7.32 -10.00
CA LEU A 65 5.94 -8.58 -9.75
C LEU A 65 6.52 -8.66 -8.34
N LEU A 66 7.19 -7.61 -7.87
CA LEU A 66 7.78 -7.56 -6.53
C LEU A 66 6.71 -7.65 -5.44
N TYR A 67 5.60 -6.92 -5.59
CA TYR A 67 4.46 -7.06 -4.68
C TYR A 67 3.85 -8.46 -4.72
N THR A 68 3.76 -9.10 -5.89
CA THR A 68 3.25 -10.46 -6.02
C THR A 68 4.14 -11.45 -5.25
N ILE A 69 5.46 -11.39 -5.45
CA ILE A 69 6.43 -12.23 -4.74
C ILE A 69 6.35 -11.98 -3.23
N GLY A 70 6.29 -10.72 -2.81
CA GLY A 70 6.21 -10.38 -1.39
C GLY A 70 4.93 -10.89 -0.73
N SER A 71 3.80 -10.79 -1.43
CA SER A 71 2.50 -11.25 -0.95
C SER A 71 2.44 -12.77 -0.84
N ILE A 72 3.08 -13.50 -1.77
CA ILE A 72 3.26 -14.96 -1.67
C ILE A 72 4.12 -15.31 -0.44
N GLY A 73 5.18 -14.54 -0.16
CA GLY A 73 6.00 -14.69 1.04
C GLY A 73 5.16 -14.59 2.32
N PHE A 74 4.37 -13.52 2.46
CA PHE A 74 3.49 -13.35 3.63
C PHE A 74 2.39 -14.41 3.71
N ALA A 75 1.75 -14.77 2.60
CA ALA A 75 0.76 -15.84 2.57
C ALA A 75 1.37 -17.20 3.00
N SER A 76 2.63 -17.45 2.63
CA SER A 76 3.35 -18.67 3.02
C SER A 76 3.64 -18.69 4.53
N VAL A 77 4.01 -17.55 5.11
CA VAL A 77 4.17 -17.37 6.58
C VAL A 77 2.85 -17.69 7.29
N ASP A 78 1.76 -17.05 6.88
CA ASP A 78 0.44 -17.27 7.49
C ASP A 78 -0.03 -18.72 7.33
N PHE A 79 0.20 -19.34 6.16
CA PHE A 79 -0.14 -20.73 5.93
C PHE A 79 0.66 -21.67 6.84
N GLN A 80 1.96 -21.43 7.00
CA GLN A 80 2.81 -22.18 7.93
C GLN A 80 2.33 -22.04 9.39
N GLU A 81 1.98 -20.83 9.82
CA GLU A 81 1.39 -20.56 11.14
C GLU A 81 0.06 -21.31 11.31
N LEU A 82 -0.79 -21.34 10.28
CA LEU A 82 -2.10 -22.00 10.31
C LEU A 82 -2.00 -23.52 10.48
N LEU A 83 -0.96 -24.13 9.91
CA LEU A 83 -0.67 -25.56 10.06
C LEU A 83 -0.04 -25.90 11.42
N THR A 84 0.64 -24.93 12.02
CA THR A 84 1.46 -25.14 13.22
C THR A 84 0.67 -24.89 14.49
N TYR A 85 -0.13 -23.82 14.52
CA TYR A 85 -0.82 -23.38 15.72
C TYR A 85 -2.26 -23.89 15.79
N ASN A 86 -2.66 -24.25 17.00
CA ASN A 86 -4.02 -24.68 17.33
C ASN A 86 -4.72 -23.64 18.22
N GLY A 87 -6.06 -23.66 18.19
CA GLY A 87 -6.90 -22.73 18.95
C GLY A 87 -7.74 -21.86 18.03
N PHE A 88 -9.04 -21.80 18.30
CA PHE A 88 -10.01 -21.13 17.45
C PHE A 88 -9.63 -19.67 17.19
N TYR A 89 -9.43 -18.88 18.24
CA TYR A 89 -9.12 -17.45 18.12
C TYR A 89 -7.78 -17.16 17.42
N LEU A 90 -6.76 -17.98 17.68
CA LEU A 90 -5.46 -17.84 17.02
C LEU A 90 -5.55 -18.16 15.53
N ARG A 91 -6.21 -19.26 15.17
CA ARG A 91 -6.41 -19.63 13.76
C ARG A 91 -7.31 -18.66 13.02
N THR A 92 -8.38 -18.14 13.64
CA THR A 92 -9.23 -17.10 13.03
C THR A 92 -8.41 -15.86 12.68
N ASN A 93 -7.52 -15.45 13.58
CA ASN A 93 -6.66 -14.31 13.36
C ASN A 93 -5.61 -14.56 12.26
N ILE A 94 -4.97 -15.74 12.24
CA ILE A 94 -4.05 -16.15 11.15
C ILE A 94 -4.79 -16.24 9.80
N ILE A 95 -6.02 -16.77 9.78
CA ILE A 95 -6.85 -16.83 8.56
C ILE A 95 -7.15 -15.41 8.06
N LEU A 96 -7.37 -14.45 8.97
CA LEU A 96 -7.62 -13.06 8.61
C LEU A 96 -6.40 -12.44 7.90
N SER A 97 -5.18 -12.64 8.40
CA SER A 97 -3.97 -12.18 7.71
C SER A 97 -3.75 -12.94 6.40
N PHE A 98 -3.96 -14.26 6.37
CA PHE A 98 -3.85 -15.06 5.15
C PHE A 98 -4.78 -14.57 4.03
N ILE A 99 -6.06 -14.32 4.35
CA ILE A 99 -7.04 -13.75 3.40
C ILE A 99 -6.54 -12.39 2.89
N GLY A 100 -6.01 -11.55 3.77
CA GLY A 100 -5.45 -10.28 3.38
C GLY A 100 -4.25 -10.41 2.43
N SER A 101 -3.35 -11.37 2.69
CA SER A 101 -2.23 -11.71 1.81
C SER A 101 -2.70 -12.22 0.43
N VAL A 102 -3.79 -13.01 0.38
CA VAL A 102 -4.41 -13.43 -0.90
C VAL A 102 -4.97 -12.23 -1.67
N PHE A 103 -5.63 -11.29 -1.00
CA PHE A 103 -6.09 -10.06 -1.65
C PHE A 103 -4.94 -9.20 -2.18
N TYR A 104 -3.81 -9.13 -1.46
CA TYR A 104 -2.60 -8.49 -1.98
C TYR A 104 -2.04 -9.20 -3.23
N ILE A 105 -2.06 -10.54 -3.29
CA ILE A 105 -1.67 -11.26 -4.52
C ILE A 105 -2.58 -10.86 -5.68
N ILE A 106 -3.90 -10.88 -5.47
CA ILE A 106 -4.89 -10.50 -6.49
C ILE A 106 -4.69 -9.04 -6.92
N GLY A 107 -4.49 -8.13 -5.97
CA GLY A 107 -4.24 -6.72 -6.25
C GLY A 107 -2.93 -6.49 -7.00
N SER A 108 -1.86 -7.19 -6.61
CA SER A 108 -0.56 -7.12 -7.29
C SER A 108 -0.67 -7.60 -8.73
N VAL A 109 -1.44 -8.66 -8.97
CA VAL A 109 -1.74 -9.16 -10.32
C VAL A 109 -2.52 -8.11 -11.13
N GLY A 110 -3.51 -7.46 -10.53
CA GLY A 110 -4.30 -6.40 -11.18
C GLY A 110 -3.48 -5.20 -11.68
N PHE A 111 -2.30 -4.95 -11.09
CA PHE A 111 -1.38 -3.89 -11.53
C PHE A 111 -0.44 -4.28 -12.67
N PHE A 112 -0.49 -5.50 -13.20
CA PHE A 112 0.22 -5.82 -14.44
C PHE A 112 -0.40 -5.05 -15.62
N PRO A 113 0.38 -4.21 -16.35
CA PRO A 113 -0.15 -3.40 -17.45
C PRO A 113 -0.84 -4.22 -18.56
N GLN A 114 -0.47 -5.49 -18.69
CA GLN A 114 -1.03 -6.40 -19.70
C GLN A 114 -2.49 -6.80 -19.42
N LEU A 115 -2.96 -6.69 -18.18
CA LEU A 115 -4.32 -7.09 -17.80
C LEU A 115 -5.35 -5.97 -17.91
N GLN A 116 -4.92 -4.70 -17.91
CA GLN A 116 -5.79 -3.53 -18.08
C GLN A 116 -6.98 -3.47 -17.08
N VAL A 117 -6.77 -3.90 -15.83
CA VAL A 117 -7.79 -3.92 -14.76
C VAL A 117 -7.27 -3.30 -13.45
N PRO A 118 -6.81 -2.03 -13.46
CA PRO A 118 -6.21 -1.39 -12.29
C PRO A 118 -7.17 -1.31 -11.09
N GLU A 119 -8.48 -1.34 -11.31
CA GLU A 119 -9.51 -1.35 -10.26
C GLU A 119 -9.40 -2.60 -9.38
N VAL A 120 -9.09 -3.76 -9.98
CA VAL A 120 -8.82 -5.00 -9.23
C VAL A 120 -7.56 -4.83 -8.37
N GLY A 121 -6.57 -4.11 -8.90
CA GLY A 121 -5.37 -3.71 -8.16
C GLY A 121 -5.72 -2.91 -6.91
N ASN A 122 -6.44 -1.81 -7.09
CA ASN A 122 -6.85 -0.91 -6.02
C ASN A 122 -7.66 -1.63 -4.94
N TRP A 123 -8.73 -2.34 -5.33
CA TRP A 123 -9.58 -3.05 -4.37
C TRP A 123 -8.85 -4.19 -3.67
N GLY A 124 -7.98 -4.92 -4.38
CA GLY A 124 -7.15 -5.97 -3.79
C GLY A 124 -6.23 -5.43 -2.69
N PHE A 125 -5.57 -4.30 -2.93
CA PHE A 125 -4.74 -3.66 -1.91
C PHE A 125 -5.57 -3.05 -0.77
N ILE A 126 -6.69 -2.39 -1.04
CA ILE A 126 -7.53 -1.81 0.03
C ILE A 126 -8.07 -2.91 0.96
N LEU A 127 -8.69 -3.96 0.39
CA LEU A 127 -9.24 -5.05 1.18
C LEU A 127 -8.13 -5.84 1.88
N GLY A 128 -7.03 -6.15 1.17
CA GLY A 128 -5.89 -6.84 1.75
C GLY A 128 -5.30 -6.11 2.94
N SER A 129 -5.12 -4.79 2.81
CA SER A 129 -4.61 -3.92 3.87
C SER A 129 -5.51 -3.90 5.10
N LEU A 130 -6.83 -3.84 4.90
CA LEU A 130 -7.80 -3.85 5.99
C LEU A 130 -7.73 -5.17 6.78
N PHE A 131 -7.68 -6.30 6.08
CA PHE A 131 -7.61 -7.63 6.71
C PHE A 131 -6.29 -7.83 7.47
N ILE A 132 -5.15 -7.50 6.86
CA ILE A 132 -3.84 -7.59 7.51
C ILE A 132 -3.77 -6.61 8.70
N GLY A 133 -4.12 -5.34 8.50
CA GLY A 133 -4.06 -4.31 9.54
C GLY A 133 -4.89 -4.67 10.78
N CYS A 134 -6.13 -5.14 10.58
CA CYS A 134 -6.96 -5.64 11.68
C CYS A 134 -6.35 -6.88 12.35
N SER A 135 -5.83 -7.82 11.56
CA SER A 135 -5.20 -9.04 12.08
C SER A 135 -3.99 -8.71 12.97
N GLN A 136 -3.09 -7.85 12.51
CA GLN A 136 -1.86 -7.54 13.25
C GLN A 136 -2.11 -6.67 14.49
N LEU A 137 -3.10 -5.77 14.46
CA LEU A 137 -3.53 -5.08 15.67
C LEU A 137 -4.08 -6.07 16.70
N TRP A 138 -4.85 -7.07 16.26
CA TRP A 138 -5.34 -8.12 17.16
C TRP A 138 -4.20 -9.01 17.69
N LYS A 139 -3.22 -9.42 16.87
CA LYS A 139 -2.01 -10.14 17.33
C LYS A 139 -1.25 -9.32 18.38
N THR A 140 -0.97 -8.06 18.08
CA THR A 140 -0.25 -7.15 18.98
C THR A 140 -0.97 -6.99 20.31
N HIS A 141 -2.30 -6.80 20.28
CA HIS A 141 -3.12 -6.75 21.49
C HIS A 141 -3.02 -8.06 22.30
N ARG A 142 -3.08 -9.22 21.63
CA ARG A 142 -2.95 -10.52 22.28
C ARG A 142 -1.57 -10.73 22.91
N ILE A 143 -0.50 -10.29 22.26
CA ILE A 143 0.87 -10.36 22.79
C ILE A 143 0.99 -9.50 24.06
N GLY A 144 0.44 -8.28 24.04
CA GLY A 144 0.47 -7.39 25.21
C GLY A 144 -0.42 -7.84 26.37
N LYS A 145 -1.49 -8.60 26.11
CA LYS A 145 -2.31 -9.26 27.13
C LYS A 145 -1.62 -10.50 27.72
N GLY A 146 -1.09 -11.35 26.85
CA GLY A 146 -0.62 -12.71 27.16
C GLY A 146 -1.60 -13.49 28.03
N ASP A 147 -1.17 -14.01 29.18
CA ASP A 147 -2.00 -14.84 30.08
C ASP A 147 -2.89 -14.04 31.05
N GLY A 148 -2.69 -12.72 31.14
CA GLY A 148 -3.48 -11.86 32.01
C GLY A 148 -4.84 -11.51 31.41
N ASP A 149 -5.75 -10.93 32.20
CA ASP A 149 -7.06 -10.50 31.71
C ASP A 149 -7.02 -9.17 30.93
N SER A 150 -6.02 -8.33 31.18
CA SER A 150 -5.87 -6.99 30.61
C SER A 150 -4.56 -6.79 29.86
N PHE A 151 -4.58 -5.95 28.83
CA PHE A 151 -3.39 -5.51 28.11
C PHE A 151 -2.38 -4.80 29.04
N SER A 152 -1.10 -5.19 28.99
CA SER A 152 -0.04 -4.62 29.81
C SER A 152 1.09 -4.05 28.96
N PHE A 153 1.19 -2.72 28.91
CA PHE A 153 2.34 -2.05 28.28
C PHE A 153 3.67 -2.38 28.95
N LYS A 154 3.67 -2.65 30.27
CA LYS A 154 4.87 -3.06 30.99
C LYS A 154 5.41 -4.37 30.43
N ARG A 155 4.53 -5.32 30.12
CA ARG A 155 4.93 -6.59 29.51
C ARG A 155 5.66 -6.36 28.19
N LEU A 156 5.04 -5.59 27.29
CA LEU A 156 5.64 -5.25 26.01
C LEU A 156 6.98 -4.51 26.16
N ALA A 157 7.15 -3.68 27.19
CA ALA A 157 8.37 -2.91 27.39
C ALA A 157 9.52 -3.68 28.06
N TYR A 158 9.20 -4.64 28.93
CA TYR A 158 10.21 -5.33 29.77
C TYR A 158 10.48 -6.78 29.36
N GLU A 159 9.58 -7.45 28.64
CA GLU A 159 9.81 -8.79 28.12
C GLU A 159 10.33 -8.71 26.68
N THR A 160 11.62 -9.02 26.48
CA THR A 160 12.29 -8.93 25.16
C THR A 160 11.58 -9.72 24.07
N GLU A 161 11.06 -10.91 24.40
CA GLU A 161 10.33 -11.76 23.45
C GLU A 161 9.00 -11.12 23.04
N ALA A 162 8.23 -10.62 24.00
CA ALA A 162 6.96 -9.93 23.75
C ALA A 162 7.18 -8.62 22.97
N PHE A 163 8.23 -7.86 23.32
CA PHE A 163 8.61 -6.65 22.59
C PHE A 163 8.94 -6.95 21.13
N THR A 164 9.78 -7.96 20.89
CA THR A 164 10.21 -8.32 19.54
C THR A 164 9.04 -8.83 18.71
N ALA A 165 8.23 -9.73 19.25
CA ALA A 165 7.04 -10.24 18.58
C ALA A 165 6.04 -9.10 18.27
N ALA A 166 5.72 -8.26 19.25
CA ALA A 166 4.84 -7.12 19.04
C ALA A 166 5.41 -6.12 18.04
N GLY A 167 6.72 -5.88 18.05
CA GLY A 167 7.39 -4.99 17.10
C GLY A 167 7.26 -5.48 15.66
N VAL A 168 7.46 -6.78 15.42
CA VAL A 168 7.26 -7.41 14.11
C VAL A 168 5.82 -7.24 13.65
N GLU A 169 4.84 -7.62 14.48
CA GLU A 169 3.42 -7.54 14.12
C GLU A 169 2.96 -6.08 13.90
N LEU A 170 3.34 -5.17 14.79
CA LEU A 170 3.00 -3.75 14.67
C LEU A 170 3.63 -3.12 13.44
N SER A 171 4.86 -3.49 13.07
CA SER A 171 5.50 -2.98 11.85
C SER A 171 4.79 -3.44 10.58
N ALA A 172 4.38 -4.72 10.52
CA ALA A 172 3.58 -5.25 9.42
C ALA A 172 2.19 -4.59 9.37
N GLY A 173 1.54 -4.44 10.53
CA GLY A 173 0.25 -3.75 10.66
C GLY A 173 0.32 -2.29 10.22
N LEU A 174 1.35 -1.56 10.64
CA LEU A 174 1.57 -0.17 10.22
C LEU A 174 1.78 -0.08 8.71
N GLY A 175 2.60 -0.97 8.13
CA GLY A 175 2.77 -1.07 6.69
C GLY A 175 1.44 -1.28 5.96
N ALA A 176 0.61 -2.22 6.43
CA ALA A 176 -0.72 -2.45 5.87
C ALA A 176 -1.62 -1.21 5.98
N TRP A 177 -1.67 -0.52 7.12
CA TRP A 177 -2.44 0.72 7.24
C TRP A 177 -1.94 1.84 6.32
N CYS A 178 -0.62 1.95 6.11
CA CYS A 178 -0.05 2.89 5.14
C CYS A 178 -0.53 2.57 3.72
N PHE A 179 -0.57 1.30 3.32
CA PHE A 179 -1.15 0.89 2.03
C PHE A 179 -2.67 1.15 1.97
N PHE A 180 -3.41 0.87 3.05
CA PHE A 180 -4.85 1.14 3.10
C PHE A 180 -5.15 2.61 2.78
N PHE A 181 -4.52 3.54 3.52
CA PHE A 181 -4.73 4.97 3.31
C PHE A 181 -4.13 5.46 2.00
N GLY A 182 -2.91 5.00 1.66
CA GLY A 182 -2.23 5.37 0.43
C GLY A 182 -3.03 4.99 -0.82
N THR A 183 -3.52 3.76 -0.89
CA THR A 183 -4.35 3.28 -2.00
C THR A 183 -5.76 3.87 -1.97
N SER A 184 -6.34 4.13 -0.80
CA SER A 184 -7.67 4.78 -0.72
C SER A 184 -7.63 6.24 -1.17
N MET A 185 -6.51 6.93 -0.95
CA MET A 185 -6.27 8.30 -1.43
C MET A 185 -5.73 8.34 -2.87
N TYR A 186 -5.40 7.18 -3.43
CA TYR A 186 -4.98 7.07 -4.82
C TYR A 186 -6.21 7.29 -5.70
N GLU A 187 -6.49 8.55 -6.02
CA GLU A 187 -7.44 8.87 -7.08
C GLU A 187 -6.90 8.30 -8.39
N GLU A 188 -7.78 7.72 -9.20
CA GLU A 188 -7.52 7.33 -10.59
C GLU A 188 -7.30 8.57 -11.47
N GLY A 189 -6.37 9.44 -11.08
CA GLY A 189 -5.67 10.32 -11.98
C GLY A 189 -4.52 9.54 -12.59
N PRO A 190 -4.03 9.92 -13.79
CA PRO A 190 -2.73 9.42 -14.19
C PRO A 190 -1.78 9.73 -13.03
N LEU A 191 -0.90 8.78 -12.70
CA LEU A 191 0.41 9.09 -12.12
C LEU A 191 1.13 9.96 -13.14
N GLU A 192 0.59 11.15 -13.35
CA GLU A 192 1.35 12.21 -13.87
C GLU A 192 2.33 12.50 -12.74
N GLY A 193 3.49 11.87 -12.82
CA GLY A 193 4.59 12.18 -11.93
C GLY A 193 4.91 13.68 -12.00
N PRO A 194 6.04 14.11 -11.45
CA PRO A 194 6.56 15.45 -11.68
C PRO A 194 6.53 15.85 -13.17
N THR A 195 6.53 14.87 -14.07
CA THR A 195 6.31 15.06 -15.50
C THR A 195 5.01 15.73 -15.90
N SER A 196 3.82 15.61 -15.28
CA SER A 196 2.73 16.54 -15.69
C SER A 196 2.79 17.87 -15.02
N VAL A 197 3.30 17.98 -13.80
CA VAL A 197 3.49 19.32 -13.24
C VAL A 197 4.49 20.05 -14.14
N VAL A 198 5.54 19.38 -14.58
CA VAL A 198 6.49 19.86 -15.58
C VAL A 198 5.83 20.03 -16.95
N SER A 199 4.98 19.12 -17.42
CA SER A 199 4.33 19.23 -18.74
C SER A 199 3.27 20.33 -18.75
N GLN A 200 2.48 20.51 -17.70
CA GLN A 200 1.54 21.60 -17.50
C GLN A 200 2.28 22.93 -17.32
N VAL A 201 3.41 22.96 -16.61
CA VAL A 201 4.27 24.15 -16.53
C VAL A 201 4.88 24.47 -17.89
N LEU A 202 5.34 23.48 -18.65
CA LEU A 202 5.92 23.66 -19.98
C LEU A 202 4.86 24.04 -21.02
N GLN A 203 3.68 23.42 -21.02
CA GLN A 203 2.55 23.77 -21.88
C GLN A 203 1.98 25.16 -21.51
N GLY A 204 1.93 25.48 -20.21
CA GLY A 204 1.60 26.83 -19.73
C GLY A 204 2.60 27.89 -20.21
N GLN A 205 3.89 27.55 -20.29
CA GLN A 205 4.93 28.43 -20.84
C GLN A 205 4.78 28.62 -22.36
N GLU A 206 4.42 27.59 -23.13
CA GLU A 206 4.18 27.74 -24.57
C GLU A 206 2.95 28.60 -24.87
N HIS A 207 1.85 28.42 -24.13
CA HIS A 207 0.67 29.29 -24.26
C HIS A 207 0.99 30.76 -23.90
N ALA A 208 1.82 31.00 -22.88
CA ALA A 208 2.25 32.36 -22.52
C ALA A 208 3.14 33.02 -23.60
N LYS A 209 3.97 32.24 -24.30
CA LYS A 209 4.79 32.74 -25.43
C LYS A 209 3.95 33.03 -26.67
N GLY A 210 2.98 32.17 -26.98
CA GLY A 210 2.04 32.38 -28.09
C GLY A 210 1.19 33.64 -27.91
N HIS A 211 0.80 33.97 -26.67
CA HIS A 211 0.00 35.16 -26.42
C HIS A 211 0.82 36.46 -26.57
N LYS A 212 2.08 36.50 -26.11
CA LYS A 212 2.96 37.66 -26.33
C LYS A 212 3.27 37.91 -27.81
N GLN A 213 3.40 36.85 -28.61
CA GLN A 213 3.74 36.98 -30.03
C GLN A 213 2.55 37.47 -30.87
N LYS A 214 1.31 37.09 -30.53
CA LYS A 214 0.09 37.66 -31.13
C LYS A 214 -0.14 39.12 -30.75
N THR A 215 0.15 39.51 -29.51
CA THR A 215 0.00 40.92 -29.11
C THR A 215 1.06 41.81 -29.77
N GLN A 216 2.31 41.35 -29.93
CA GLN A 216 3.35 42.14 -30.61
C GLN A 216 3.13 42.28 -32.12
N SER A 217 2.58 41.24 -32.79
CA SER A 217 2.29 41.30 -34.23
C SER A 217 1.11 42.22 -34.53
N SER A 218 0.03 42.18 -33.72
CA SER A 218 -1.14 43.04 -33.91
C SER A 218 -0.80 44.54 -33.75
N THR A 219 0.01 44.92 -32.76
CA THR A 219 0.44 46.32 -32.58
C THR A 219 1.34 46.82 -33.71
N ARG A 220 2.11 45.93 -34.36
CA ARG A 220 3.00 46.30 -35.47
C ARG A 220 2.21 46.53 -36.78
N TYR A 221 1.15 45.75 -37.03
CA TYR A 221 0.27 45.95 -38.19
C TYR A 221 -0.60 47.20 -38.06
N GLN A 222 -1.10 47.52 -36.86
CA GLN A 222 -1.85 48.76 -36.63
C GLN A 222 -0.98 50.02 -36.85
N ASN A 223 0.27 50.01 -36.39
CA ASN A 223 1.20 51.12 -36.65
C ASN A 223 1.61 51.26 -38.13
N LEU A 224 1.63 50.17 -38.90
CA LEU A 224 1.91 50.20 -40.34
C LEU A 224 0.71 50.71 -41.15
N GLN A 225 -0.53 50.33 -40.78
CA GLN A 225 -1.74 50.85 -41.43
C GLN A 225 -1.92 52.36 -41.19
N GLN A 226 -1.55 52.88 -40.02
CA GLN A 226 -1.58 54.34 -39.78
C GLN A 226 -0.51 55.13 -40.55
N ARG A 227 0.58 54.48 -41.02
CA ARG A 227 1.63 55.15 -41.82
C ARG A 227 1.44 55.09 -43.33
N LEU A 228 0.51 54.26 -43.81
CA LEU A 228 0.29 54.02 -45.24
C LEU A 228 -1.02 54.63 -45.77
N LEU A 229 -1.72 55.47 -44.99
CA LEU A 229 -2.80 56.28 -45.53
C LEU A 229 -2.21 57.47 -46.31
N PRO A 230 -2.41 57.54 -47.63
CA PRO A 230 -1.87 58.61 -48.45
C PRO A 230 -2.57 59.93 -48.15
N VAL A 231 -1.75 60.97 -47.99
CA VAL A 231 -2.13 62.38 -48.08
C VAL A 231 -2.50 62.63 -49.55
N GLU A 232 -3.74 62.35 -49.93
CA GLU A 232 -4.22 62.60 -51.28
C GLU A 232 -5.65 63.15 -51.24
N VAL A 233 -5.83 64.32 -50.63
CA VAL A 233 -7.05 65.13 -50.79
C VAL A 233 -6.65 66.61 -50.84
N GLU A 234 -5.96 67.04 -51.90
CA GLU A 234 -5.95 68.47 -52.24
C GLU A 234 -5.57 68.68 -53.71
N ARG A 235 -6.50 68.48 -54.64
CA ARG A 235 -6.47 69.10 -55.99
C ARG A 235 -7.74 68.85 -56.79
N VAL A 236 -8.88 69.37 -56.34
CA VAL A 236 -10.00 69.68 -57.25
C VAL A 236 -10.69 70.91 -56.70
N ASN A 237 -10.23 72.10 -57.11
CA ASN A 237 -11.01 73.33 -57.24
C ASN A 237 -10.08 74.49 -57.65
N ALA A 238 -9.88 74.65 -58.95
CA ALA A 238 -9.54 75.94 -59.55
C ALA A 238 -10.15 75.97 -60.95
N VAL A 239 -11.31 76.63 -61.03
CA VAL A 239 -11.98 77.14 -62.23
C VAL A 239 -11.45 78.54 -62.47
#